data_AF-A0A957L603-F1
#
_entry.id   AF-A0A957L603-F1
#
_cell.length_a   1.000
_cell.length_b   1.000
_cell.length_c   1.000
_cell.angle_alpha   90.00
_cell.angle_beta   90.00
_cell.angle_gamma   90.00
#
_symmetry.space_group_name_H-M   'P 1'
#
loop_
_entity.id
_entity.type
_entity.pdbx_description
1 polymer ?
#
loop_
_entity_poly.entity_id
_entity_poly.type
_entity_poly.pdbx_seq_one_letter_code
_entity_poly.pdbx_strand_id
1 'polypeptide(L)'
;VAGWIADPTAQQRLITQLKLLSATFASALREHYAFLDQRVTEAEQGEHIKTHHLIRNLVNEFLTQTPALIQAFRDLFADFNLPHVPEQIYSAYVNTDESLSLLVEESAAEMFLVVDSYFKRQERDEFKAALQKLAQQESKHRRSRGYLSVLKLDNDNEAYLSQASRLKKYASSVLFLDIAIETEGAYLMQLIYALAAGLSMVFATGLAFYFQARYGNFTLPVFVALVIGYMFKDRIKELGRLLFARQLEDRLFDRRIRIRTQDGQHNLGVLKEKVRFVSERDLPATVLRDRRRDTVSNVFAEGREEKIICHTREITLNCATINEVFPDFPEITGLNDIWRYDVRHFLNRMAGPEQERLLFHDGQLVPVTGQKVYAVNVISRFRAVQPKLGKMNSRLQLILNRNGIKRIETFPVE
;
A
#
# COMPACT_ATOMS: atom_id res chain seq x y z
N VAL A 1 14.64 0.80 40.80
CA VAL A 1 14.92 2.10 40.17
C VAL A 1 15.44 1.83 38.77
N ALA A 2 14.70 2.32 37.78
CA ALA A 2 14.74 1.98 36.37
C ALA A 2 16.16 1.90 35.76
N GLY A 3 16.66 0.69 35.53
CA GLY A 3 17.93 0.46 34.82
C GLY A 3 17.94 0.99 33.37
N TRP A 4 16.77 1.33 32.82
CA TRP A 4 16.64 1.93 31.49
C TRP A 4 17.01 3.42 31.44
N ILE A 5 17.05 4.14 32.57
CA ILE A 5 17.31 5.59 32.55
C ILE A 5 18.71 5.90 32.00
N ALA A 6 19.69 5.03 32.25
CA ALA A 6 21.08 5.24 31.82
C ALA A 6 21.48 4.45 30.56
N ASP A 7 20.62 3.56 30.04
CA ASP A 7 20.92 2.71 28.88
C ASP A 7 20.19 3.21 27.62
N PRO A 8 20.91 3.77 26.63
CA PRO A 8 20.32 4.23 25.38
C PRO A 8 19.56 3.14 24.61
N THR A 9 19.99 1.88 24.71
CA THR A 9 19.32 0.76 24.03
C THR A 9 17.97 0.48 24.68
N ALA A 10 17.92 0.44 26.00
CA ALA A 10 16.68 0.29 26.76
C ALA A 10 15.72 1.47 26.55
N GLN A 11 16.24 2.70 26.45
CA GLN A 11 15.44 3.89 26.10
C GLN A 11 14.79 3.74 24.72
N GLN A 12 15.56 3.37 23.69
CA GLN A 12 15.04 3.18 22.34
C GLN A 12 14.00 2.04 22.27
N ARG A 13 14.25 0.96 23.02
CA ARG A 13 13.30 -0.15 23.17
C ARG A 13 11.99 0.33 23.81
N LEU A 14 12.06 1.15 24.86
CA LEU A 14 10.88 1.71 25.53
C LEU A 14 10.06 2.60 24.59
N ILE A 15 10.70 3.50 23.84
CA ILE A 15 10.02 4.35 22.84
C ILE A 15 9.33 3.48 21.78
N THR A 16 10.01 2.43 21.30
CA THR A 16 9.46 1.47 20.35
C THR A 16 8.19 0.81 20.91
N GLN A 17 8.21 0.35 22.16
CA GLN A 17 7.06 -0.26 22.83
C GLN A 17 5.89 0.72 23.01
N LEU A 18 6.17 1.98 23.36
CA LEU A 18 5.15 3.03 23.47
C LEU A 18 4.45 3.33 22.14
N LYS A 19 5.20 3.33 21.03
CA LYS A 19 4.62 3.47 19.68
C LYS A 19 3.81 2.23 19.30
N LEU A 20 4.36 1.05 19.56
CA LEU A 20 3.73 -0.23 19.26
C LEU A 20 2.40 -0.37 20.02
N LEU A 21 2.34 0.04 21.29
CA LEU A 21 1.09 0.07 22.06
C LEU A 21 0.00 0.87 21.34
N SER A 22 0.30 2.08 20.90
CA SER A 22 -0.67 2.91 20.16
C SER A 22 -1.08 2.27 18.82
N ALA A 23 -0.13 1.72 18.06
CA ALA A 23 -0.41 1.07 16.79
C ALA A 23 -1.26 -0.20 16.94
N THR A 24 -0.94 -1.05 17.92
CA THR A 24 -1.67 -2.27 18.24
C THR A 24 -3.06 -1.94 18.77
N PHE A 25 -3.18 -0.93 19.64
CA PHE A 25 -4.48 -0.48 20.14
C PHE A 25 -5.39 0.03 19.01
N ALA A 26 -4.84 0.81 18.07
CA ALA A 26 -5.57 1.23 16.87
C ALA A 26 -5.95 0.05 15.95
N SER A 27 -5.17 -1.03 15.90
CA SER A 27 -5.55 -2.26 15.16
C SER A 27 -6.68 -3.00 15.87
N ALA A 28 -6.54 -3.21 17.18
CA ALA A 28 -7.52 -3.91 18.01
C ALA A 28 -8.89 -3.23 17.96
N LEU A 29 -8.94 -1.89 18.05
CA LEU A 29 -10.18 -1.13 17.91
C LEU A 29 -10.82 -1.35 16.53
N ARG A 30 -10.04 -1.26 15.43
CA ARG A 30 -10.55 -1.49 14.08
C ARG A 30 -11.08 -2.91 13.87
N GLU A 31 -10.39 -3.91 14.41
CA GLU A 31 -10.84 -5.30 14.37
C GLU A 31 -12.13 -5.50 15.17
N HIS A 32 -12.23 -4.85 16.34
CA HIS A 32 -13.46 -4.83 17.15
C HIS A 32 -14.64 -4.24 16.38
N TYR A 33 -14.45 -3.10 15.69
CA TYR A 33 -15.49 -2.51 14.84
C TYR A 33 -15.85 -3.38 13.65
N ALA A 34 -14.86 -3.96 12.96
CA ALA A 34 -15.12 -4.84 11.82
C ALA A 34 -15.96 -6.05 12.23
N PHE A 35 -15.65 -6.64 13.40
CA PHE A 35 -16.43 -7.74 13.95
C PHE A 35 -17.84 -7.29 14.36
N LEU A 36 -17.98 -6.12 14.99
CA LEU A 36 -19.27 -5.54 15.34
C LEU A 36 -20.15 -5.29 14.11
N ASP A 37 -19.61 -4.64 13.08
CA ASP A 37 -20.30 -4.31 11.83
C ASP A 37 -20.77 -5.57 11.09
N GLN A 38 -19.93 -6.61 11.06
CA GLN A 38 -20.30 -7.92 10.53
C GLN A 38 -21.50 -8.51 11.29
N ARG A 39 -21.48 -8.47 12.63
CA ARG A 39 -22.57 -9.00 13.46
C ARG A 39 -23.86 -8.18 13.31
N VAL A 40 -23.77 -6.85 13.19
CA VAL A 40 -24.91 -5.97 12.94
C VAL A 40 -25.55 -6.33 11.60
N THR A 41 -24.74 -6.45 10.54
CA THR A 41 -25.20 -6.87 9.21
C THR A 41 -25.90 -8.23 9.24
N GLU A 42 -25.33 -9.21 9.96
CA GLU A 42 -25.94 -10.53 10.11
C GLU A 42 -27.28 -10.49 10.86
N ALA A 43 -27.41 -9.63 11.87
CA ALA A 43 -28.67 -9.46 12.61
C ALA A 43 -29.76 -8.75 11.79
N GLU A 44 -29.39 -7.85 10.88
CA GLU A 44 -30.33 -7.22 9.96
C GLU A 44 -30.83 -8.19 8.87
N GLN A 45 -30.00 -9.17 8.50
CA GLN A 45 -30.33 -10.21 7.51
C GLN A 45 -31.13 -11.38 8.11
N GLY A 46 -31.23 -11.51 9.44
CA GLY A 46 -32.06 -12.52 10.11
C GLY A 46 -32.12 -12.34 11.64
N GLU A 47 -33.29 -12.60 12.23
CA GLU A 47 -33.47 -12.52 13.68
C GLU A 47 -32.85 -13.71 14.42
N HIS A 48 -31.64 -13.50 14.95
CA HIS A 48 -31.01 -14.42 15.88
C HIS A 48 -30.78 -13.71 17.22
N ILE A 49 -31.57 -14.06 18.25
CA ILE A 49 -31.47 -13.54 19.63
C ILE A 49 -30.02 -13.59 20.15
N LYS A 50 -29.25 -14.62 19.78
CA LYS A 50 -27.84 -14.77 20.14
C LYS A 50 -26.94 -13.66 19.56
N THR A 51 -27.24 -13.17 18.36
CA THR A 51 -26.48 -12.11 17.68
C THR A 51 -26.70 -10.75 18.36
N HIS A 52 -27.94 -10.46 18.77
CA HIS A 52 -28.24 -9.25 19.57
C HIS A 52 -27.46 -9.22 20.89
N HIS A 53 -27.42 -10.34 21.63
CA HIS A 53 -26.64 -10.44 22.87
C HIS A 53 -25.14 -10.25 22.62
N LEU A 54 -24.62 -10.77 21.52
CA LEU A 54 -23.21 -10.60 21.17
C LEU A 54 -22.87 -9.13 20.89
N ILE A 55 -23.70 -8.42 20.13
CA ILE A 55 -23.52 -6.99 19.85
C ILE A 55 -23.55 -6.18 21.15
N ARG A 56 -24.51 -6.48 22.04
CA ARG A 56 -24.56 -5.86 23.38
C ARG A 56 -23.28 -6.11 24.18
N ASN A 57 -22.74 -7.33 24.13
CA ASN A 57 -21.49 -7.67 24.82
C ASN A 57 -20.30 -6.91 24.24
N LEU A 58 -20.21 -6.77 22.90
CA LEU A 58 -19.14 -6.02 22.24
C LEU A 58 -19.14 -4.52 22.61
N VAL A 59 -20.32 -3.91 22.73
CA VAL A 59 -20.44 -2.51 23.19
C VAL A 59 -20.01 -2.39 24.66
N ASN A 60 -20.45 -3.31 25.52
CA ASN A 60 -20.05 -3.33 26.93
C ASN A 60 -18.54 -3.58 27.11
N GLU A 61 -17.97 -4.50 26.32
CA GLU A 61 -16.54 -4.79 26.31
C GLU A 61 -15.75 -3.54 25.95
N PHE A 62 -16.15 -2.83 24.88
CA PHE A 62 -15.54 -1.54 24.53
C PHE A 62 -15.62 -0.53 25.69
N LEU A 63 -16.79 -0.38 26.31
CA LEU A 63 -17.02 0.57 27.42
C LEU A 63 -16.27 0.22 28.71
N THR A 64 -15.84 -1.04 28.89
CA THR A 64 -15.21 -1.51 30.13
C THR A 64 -13.70 -1.75 29.98
N GLN A 65 -13.28 -2.43 28.91
CA GLN A 65 -11.88 -2.79 28.68
C GLN A 65 -11.06 -1.58 28.22
N THR A 66 -11.63 -0.73 27.37
CA THR A 66 -10.93 0.44 26.82
C THR A 66 -10.50 1.42 27.91
N PRO A 67 -11.38 1.84 28.85
CA PRO A 67 -10.95 2.70 29.95
C PRO A 67 -9.97 2.02 30.90
N ALA A 68 -10.13 0.72 31.16
CA ALA A 68 -9.23 -0.04 32.03
C ALA A 68 -7.80 -0.08 31.49
N LEU A 69 -7.65 -0.33 30.18
CA LEU A 69 -6.35 -0.36 29.51
C LEU A 69 -5.66 1.00 29.55
N ILE A 70 -6.40 2.06 29.24
CA ILE A 70 -5.86 3.42 29.27
C ILE A 70 -5.48 3.83 30.69
N GLN A 71 -6.29 3.48 31.68
CA GLN A 71 -5.97 3.78 33.07
C GLN A 71 -4.69 3.05 33.50
N ALA A 72 -4.55 1.77 33.18
CA ALA A 72 -3.33 1.01 33.46
C ALA A 72 -2.08 1.64 32.81
N PHE A 73 -2.21 2.19 31.60
CA PHE A 73 -1.13 2.94 30.97
C PHE A 73 -0.85 4.26 31.71
N ARG A 74 -1.89 5.00 32.09
CA ARG A 74 -1.77 6.29 32.79
C ARG A 74 -1.20 6.16 34.20
N ASP A 75 -1.41 5.02 34.86
CA ASP A 75 -0.84 4.73 36.17
C ASP A 75 0.71 4.69 36.11
N LEU A 76 1.28 4.41 34.93
CA LEU A 76 2.72 4.47 34.70
C LEU A 76 3.27 5.90 34.68
N PHE A 77 2.42 6.94 34.64
CA PHE A 77 2.87 8.33 34.53
C PHE A 77 3.91 8.72 35.60
N ALA A 78 3.79 8.18 36.81
CA ALA A 78 4.70 8.43 37.90
C ALA A 78 6.15 8.06 37.56
N ASP A 79 6.36 6.99 36.78
CA ASP A 79 7.69 6.53 36.36
C ASP A 79 8.28 7.39 35.24
N PHE A 80 7.44 8.01 34.41
CA PHE A 80 7.85 8.85 33.27
C PHE A 80 8.06 10.32 33.65
N ASN A 81 7.51 10.79 34.78
CA ASN A 81 7.53 12.20 35.18
C ASN A 81 8.61 12.54 36.24
N LEU A 82 9.66 11.73 36.35
CA LEU A 82 10.76 11.97 37.30
C LEU A 82 11.80 12.95 36.69
N PRO A 83 12.50 13.77 37.51
CA PRO A 83 13.46 14.77 37.02
C PRO A 83 14.62 14.23 36.17
N HIS A 84 14.92 12.93 36.29
CA HIS A 84 16.03 12.29 35.58
C HIS A 84 15.60 11.56 34.30
N VAL A 85 14.31 11.62 33.95
CA VAL A 85 13.81 11.00 32.71
C VAL A 85 14.25 11.84 31.51
N PRO A 86 14.87 11.24 30.48
CA PRO A 86 15.21 11.95 29.26
C PRO A 86 13.97 12.54 28.58
N GLU A 87 14.09 13.75 28.04
CA GLU A 87 12.99 14.47 27.37
C GLU A 87 12.34 13.64 26.25
N GLN A 88 13.13 12.85 25.51
CA GLN A 88 12.63 11.99 24.44
C GLN A 88 11.68 10.89 24.96
N ILE A 89 11.96 10.34 26.14
CA ILE A 89 11.14 9.30 26.78
C ILE A 89 9.84 9.90 27.32
N TYR A 90 9.94 11.05 27.97
CA TYR A 90 8.76 11.80 28.43
C TYR A 90 7.87 12.20 27.25
N SER A 91 8.46 12.71 26.17
CA SER A 91 7.74 13.07 24.94
C SER A 91 7.09 11.84 24.29
N ALA A 92 7.76 10.69 24.29
CA ALA A 92 7.19 9.44 23.79
C ALA A 92 5.96 9.01 24.61
N TYR A 93 6.03 9.12 25.94
CA TYR A 93 4.89 8.85 26.82
C TYR A 93 3.72 9.80 26.53
N VAL A 94 3.97 11.11 26.45
CA VAL A 94 2.95 12.13 26.18
C VAL A 94 2.27 11.91 24.84
N ASN A 95 3.06 11.65 23.78
CA ASN A 95 2.51 11.36 22.46
C ASN A 95 1.68 10.06 22.46
N THR A 96 2.10 9.04 23.20
CA THR A 96 1.31 7.80 23.33
C THR A 96 0.02 8.03 24.12
N ASP A 97 0.05 8.73 25.26
CA ASP A 97 -1.17 9.07 26.04
C ASP A 97 -2.17 9.89 25.21
N GLU A 98 -1.69 10.93 24.52
CA GLU A 98 -2.54 11.75 23.64
C GLU A 98 -3.12 10.90 22.50
N SER A 99 -2.31 10.04 21.88
CA SER A 99 -2.75 9.15 20.81
C SER A 99 -3.81 8.15 21.28
N LEU A 100 -3.63 7.52 22.45
CA LEU A 100 -4.62 6.58 23.00
C LEU A 100 -5.93 7.30 23.34
N SER A 101 -5.82 8.46 23.97
CA SER A 101 -6.98 9.29 24.32
C SER A 101 -7.79 9.71 23.09
N LEU A 102 -7.10 10.10 22.00
CA LEU A 102 -7.70 10.45 20.73
C LEU A 102 -8.42 9.26 20.10
N LEU A 103 -7.75 8.11 20.01
CA LEU A 103 -8.33 6.88 19.44
C LEU A 103 -9.62 6.49 20.17
N VAL A 104 -9.66 6.64 21.50
CA VAL A 104 -10.87 6.32 22.27
C VAL A 104 -12.01 7.30 22.06
N GLU A 105 -11.72 8.61 21.93
CA GLU A 105 -12.76 9.57 21.57
C GLU A 105 -13.33 9.28 20.19
N GLU A 106 -12.47 9.06 19.19
CA GLU A 106 -12.89 8.76 17.81
C GLU A 106 -13.69 7.45 17.74
N SER A 107 -13.20 6.38 18.37
CA SER A 107 -13.92 5.12 18.48
C SER A 107 -15.24 5.26 19.24
N ALA A 108 -15.29 5.98 20.36
CA ALA A 108 -16.55 6.21 21.08
C ALA A 108 -17.58 6.93 20.20
N ALA A 109 -17.15 7.87 19.36
CA ALA A 109 -18.01 8.55 18.39
C ALA A 109 -18.51 7.58 17.28
N GLU A 110 -17.65 6.73 16.72
CA GLU A 110 -18.05 5.70 15.76
C GLU A 110 -19.04 4.69 16.37
N MET A 111 -18.77 4.22 17.59
CA MET A 111 -19.65 3.32 18.33
C MET A 111 -21.01 3.95 18.60
N PHE A 112 -21.04 5.27 18.89
CA PHE A 112 -22.28 6.00 19.11
C PHE A 112 -23.20 5.95 17.89
N LEU A 113 -22.64 6.05 16.68
CA LEU A 113 -23.41 5.93 15.44
C LEU A 113 -24.00 4.53 15.27
N VAL A 114 -23.22 3.48 15.54
CA VAL A 114 -23.69 2.09 15.49
C VAL A 114 -24.79 1.84 16.53
N VAL A 115 -24.61 2.36 17.75
CA VAL A 115 -25.63 2.22 18.79
C VAL A 115 -26.92 2.93 18.41
N ASP A 116 -26.82 4.14 17.84
CA ASP A 116 -27.98 4.95 17.45
C ASP A 116 -28.81 4.30 16.34
N SER A 117 -28.14 3.66 15.38
CA SER A 117 -28.81 2.96 14.27
C SER A 117 -29.42 1.62 14.69
N TYR A 118 -28.78 0.89 15.60
CA TYR A 118 -29.11 -0.51 15.87
C TYR A 118 -30.04 -0.73 17.08
N PHE A 119 -29.80 -0.06 18.21
CA PHE A 119 -30.51 -0.37 19.46
C PHE A 119 -31.87 0.34 19.58
N LYS A 120 -32.78 -0.26 20.34
CA LYS A 120 -34.10 0.33 20.67
C LYS A 120 -33.98 1.31 21.84
N ARG A 121 -34.92 2.27 21.92
CA ARG A 121 -34.89 3.48 22.79
C ARG A 121 -34.17 3.31 24.14
N GLN A 122 -34.65 2.43 25.03
CA GLN A 122 -34.10 2.36 26.39
C GLN A 122 -32.62 1.95 26.43
N GLU A 123 -32.25 0.83 25.79
CA GLU A 123 -30.84 0.38 25.74
C GLU A 123 -29.97 1.36 24.93
N ARG A 124 -30.52 1.92 23.86
CA ARG A 124 -29.83 2.92 23.04
C ARG A 124 -29.44 4.14 23.87
N ASP A 125 -30.38 4.70 24.62
CA ASP A 125 -30.15 5.93 25.38
C ASP A 125 -29.14 5.69 26.53
N GLU A 126 -29.17 4.51 27.17
CA GLU A 126 -28.17 4.09 28.17
C GLU A 126 -26.75 4.01 27.57
N PHE A 127 -26.59 3.31 26.45
CA PHE A 127 -25.29 3.18 25.79
C PHE A 127 -24.78 4.51 25.24
N LYS A 128 -25.64 5.33 24.65
CA LYS A 128 -25.27 6.67 24.16
C LYS A 128 -24.77 7.55 25.30
N ALA A 129 -25.44 7.53 26.46
CA ALA A 129 -24.99 8.28 27.63
C ALA A 129 -23.62 7.80 28.13
N ALA A 130 -23.38 6.49 28.14
CA ALA A 130 -22.09 5.92 28.54
C ALA A 130 -20.95 6.31 27.57
N LEU A 131 -21.19 6.21 26.25
CA LEU A 131 -20.23 6.59 25.21
C LEU A 131 -19.93 8.09 25.23
N GLN A 132 -20.96 8.92 25.40
CA GLN A 132 -20.81 10.36 25.54
C GLN A 132 -19.96 10.70 26.77
N LYS A 133 -20.23 10.06 27.91
CA LYS A 133 -19.45 10.25 29.13
C LYS A 133 -17.98 9.88 28.93
N LEU A 134 -17.70 8.76 28.25
CA LEU A 134 -16.34 8.32 27.92
C LEU A 134 -15.62 9.35 27.04
N ALA A 135 -16.23 9.76 25.93
CA ALA A 135 -15.66 10.78 25.04
C ALA A 135 -15.39 12.11 25.76
N GLN A 136 -16.31 12.55 26.61
CA GLN A 136 -16.16 13.77 27.40
C GLN A 136 -15.03 13.68 28.44
N GLN A 137 -14.87 12.52 29.08
CA GLN A 137 -13.76 12.27 30.02
C GLN A 137 -12.41 12.38 29.31
N GLU A 138 -12.30 11.78 28.13
CA GLU A 138 -11.07 11.84 27.33
C GLU A 138 -10.79 13.25 26.82
N SER A 139 -11.80 13.98 26.33
CA SER A 139 -11.65 15.40 25.96
C SER A 139 -11.23 16.27 27.15
N LYS A 140 -11.78 16.02 28.34
CA LYS A 140 -11.40 16.73 29.57
C LYS A 140 -9.95 16.41 29.98
N HIS A 141 -9.52 15.16 29.87
CA HIS A 141 -8.15 14.75 30.13
C HIS A 141 -7.18 15.52 29.23
N ARG A 142 -7.41 15.50 27.91
CA ARG A 142 -6.57 16.22 26.94
C ARG A 142 -6.50 17.72 27.21
N ARG A 143 -7.62 18.35 27.58
CA ARG A 143 -7.64 19.76 28.03
C ARG A 143 -6.80 20.00 29.27
N SER A 144 -6.91 19.14 30.29
CA SER A 144 -6.17 19.28 31.55
C SER A 144 -4.66 19.11 31.38
N ARG A 145 -4.23 18.34 30.38
CA ARG A 145 -2.82 18.09 30.04
C ARG A 145 -2.25 19.08 29.03
N GLY A 146 -3.06 20.01 28.51
CA GLY A 146 -2.63 21.00 27.53
C GLY A 146 -2.39 20.43 26.13
N TYR A 147 -3.01 19.30 25.79
CA TYR A 147 -2.87 18.66 24.48
C TYR A 147 -3.61 19.44 23.38
N LEU A 148 -3.11 19.36 22.14
CA LEU A 148 -3.65 20.12 21.00
C LEU A 148 -4.84 19.44 20.33
N SER A 149 -5.02 18.14 20.53
CA SER A 149 -6.11 17.33 19.98
C SER A 149 -7.44 17.51 20.73
N VAL A 150 -7.94 18.75 20.79
CA VAL A 150 -9.25 19.07 21.38
C VAL A 150 -10.14 19.79 20.38
N LEU A 151 -11.28 19.17 20.04
CA LEU A 151 -12.29 19.77 19.17
C LEU A 151 -13.02 20.94 19.86
N LYS A 152 -13.27 22.00 19.07
CA LYS A 152 -14.05 23.18 19.47
C LYS A 152 -15.10 23.49 18.40
N LEU A 153 -16.30 23.89 18.82
CA LEU A 153 -17.42 24.15 17.91
C LEU A 153 -17.16 25.37 17.00
N ASP A 154 -16.52 26.43 17.53
CA ASP A 154 -16.32 27.71 16.82
C ASP A 154 -14.88 27.88 16.31
N ASN A 155 -14.25 26.81 15.83
CA ASN A 155 -12.87 26.82 15.34
C ASN A 155 -12.74 25.94 14.10
N ASP A 156 -11.83 26.28 13.20
CA ASP A 156 -11.50 25.48 12.02
C ASP A 156 -10.85 24.12 12.38
N ASN A 157 -10.47 23.95 13.65
CA ASN A 157 -9.91 22.71 14.21
C ASN A 157 -8.67 22.19 13.46
N GLU A 158 -7.93 23.07 12.77
CA GLU A 158 -6.70 22.73 12.06
C GLU A 158 -5.63 22.14 12.99
N ALA A 159 -5.51 22.68 14.21
CA ALA A 159 -4.61 22.17 15.24
C ALA A 159 -4.95 20.73 15.65
N TYR A 160 -6.25 20.40 15.74
CA TYR A 160 -6.70 19.04 16.02
C TYR A 160 -6.31 18.11 14.87
N LEU A 161 -6.68 18.44 13.63
CA LEU A 161 -6.43 17.57 12.47
C LEU A 161 -4.94 17.35 12.20
N SER A 162 -4.14 18.41 12.35
CA SER A 162 -2.69 18.32 12.21
C SER A 162 -2.06 17.46 13.31
N GLN A 163 -2.50 17.61 14.57
CA GLN A 163 -2.01 16.79 15.67
C GLN A 163 -2.43 15.33 15.54
N ALA A 164 -3.70 15.05 15.23
CA ALA A 164 -4.19 13.70 14.96
C ALA A 164 -3.37 13.00 13.86
N SER A 165 -3.10 13.71 12.77
CA SER A 165 -2.25 13.21 11.68
C SER A 165 -0.80 12.94 12.11
N ARG A 166 -0.22 13.80 12.95
CA ARG A 166 1.12 13.61 13.52
C ARG A 166 1.16 12.39 14.45
N LEU A 167 0.21 12.25 15.37
CA LEU A 167 0.12 11.12 16.30
C LEU A 167 -0.05 9.79 15.57
N LYS A 168 -0.89 9.76 14.53
CA LYS A 168 -1.05 8.59 13.67
C LYS A 168 0.26 8.22 12.96
N LYS A 169 0.99 9.19 12.43
CA LYS A 169 2.33 8.97 11.83
C LYS A 169 3.35 8.52 12.88
N TYR A 170 3.31 9.08 14.08
CA TYR A 170 4.18 8.69 15.19
C TYR A 170 3.97 7.23 15.58
N ALA A 171 2.72 6.80 15.81
CA ALA A 171 2.40 5.43 16.16
C ALA A 171 2.76 4.45 15.02
N SER A 172 2.33 4.74 13.79
CA SER A 172 2.59 3.87 12.63
C SER A 172 4.04 3.83 12.19
N SER A 173 4.86 4.83 12.56
CA SER A 173 6.29 4.86 12.22
C SER A 173 7.00 3.60 12.67
N VAL A 174 6.64 3.00 13.80
CA VAL A 174 7.31 1.77 14.29
C VAL A 174 7.12 0.56 13.37
N LEU A 175 6.09 0.59 12.52
CA LEU A 175 5.75 -0.48 11.58
C LEU A 175 6.29 -0.23 10.16
N PHE A 176 6.85 0.95 9.88
CA PHE A 176 7.35 1.26 8.55
C PHE A 176 8.73 0.66 8.32
N LEU A 177 8.92 0.07 7.14
CA LEU A 177 10.19 -0.45 6.69
C LEU A 177 10.83 0.53 5.71
N ASP A 178 12.16 0.57 5.71
CA ASP A 178 12.91 1.33 4.71
C ASP A 178 13.00 0.50 3.41
N ILE A 179 12.96 1.19 2.26
CA ILE A 179 13.06 0.55 0.95
C ILE A 179 14.17 1.18 0.13
N ALA A 180 15.08 0.34 -0.37
CA ALA A 180 16.12 0.76 -1.31
C ALA A 180 15.79 0.25 -2.71
N ILE A 181 15.57 1.18 -3.65
CA ILE A 181 15.23 0.86 -5.04
C ILE A 181 16.51 0.80 -5.87
N GLU A 182 16.74 -0.33 -6.52
CA GLU A 182 17.85 -0.55 -7.46
C GLU A 182 17.29 -1.02 -8.82
N THR A 183 17.93 -0.63 -9.92
CA THR A 183 17.63 -1.18 -11.25
C THR A 183 18.23 -2.58 -11.36
N GLU A 184 17.40 -3.59 -11.64
CA GLU A 184 17.89 -4.97 -11.75
C GLU A 184 18.71 -5.17 -13.03
N GLY A 185 19.81 -5.91 -12.94
CA GLY A 185 20.62 -6.28 -14.10
C GLY A 185 21.52 -5.19 -14.67
N ALA A 186 21.68 -4.03 -14.03
CA ALA A 186 22.59 -2.98 -14.48
C ALA A 186 24.03 -3.49 -14.71
N TYR A 187 24.56 -4.31 -13.78
CA TYR A 187 25.88 -4.93 -13.93
C TYR A 187 25.94 -5.94 -15.08
N LEU A 188 24.90 -6.78 -15.23
CA LEU A 188 24.83 -7.75 -16.32
C LEU A 188 24.78 -7.04 -17.68
N MET A 189 24.02 -5.94 -17.76
CA MET A 189 23.93 -5.09 -18.93
C MET A 189 25.29 -4.48 -19.29
N GLN A 190 26.05 -3.99 -18.30
CA GLN A 190 27.42 -3.51 -18.52
C GLN A 190 28.37 -4.61 -19.02
N LEU A 191 28.28 -5.81 -18.44
CA LEU A 191 29.10 -6.96 -18.88
C LEU A 191 28.80 -7.33 -20.34
N ILE A 192 27.53 -7.35 -20.73
CA ILE A 192 27.12 -7.63 -22.11
C ILE A 192 27.60 -6.52 -23.05
N TYR A 193 27.50 -5.25 -22.63
CA TYR A 193 28.00 -4.12 -23.43
C TYR A 193 29.52 -4.18 -23.61
N ALA A 194 30.25 -4.62 -22.58
CA ALA A 194 31.68 -4.86 -22.66
C ALA A 194 32.02 -5.99 -23.65
N LEU A 195 31.28 -7.10 -23.62
CA LEU A 195 31.44 -8.20 -24.57
C LEU A 195 31.15 -7.77 -26.02
N ALA A 196 30.06 -7.01 -26.24
CA ALA A 196 29.73 -6.49 -27.56
C ALA A 196 30.81 -5.54 -28.09
N ALA A 197 31.35 -4.67 -27.24
CA ALA A 197 32.47 -3.79 -27.60
C ALA A 197 33.75 -4.58 -27.92
N GLY A 198 34.05 -5.61 -27.13
CA GLY A 198 35.19 -6.51 -27.37
C GLY A 198 35.09 -7.24 -28.70
N LEU A 199 33.94 -7.85 -28.99
CA LEU A 199 33.70 -8.54 -30.27
C LEU A 199 33.81 -7.59 -31.47
N SER A 200 33.28 -6.38 -31.33
CA SER A 200 33.38 -5.33 -32.36
C SER A 200 34.84 -4.90 -32.58
N MET A 201 35.64 -4.81 -31.51
CA MET A 201 37.06 -4.50 -31.60
C MET A 201 37.82 -5.61 -32.33
N VAL A 202 37.57 -6.88 -32.00
CA VAL A 202 38.17 -8.04 -32.69
C VAL A 202 37.88 -8.00 -34.18
N PHE A 203 36.63 -7.70 -34.57
CA PHE A 203 36.24 -7.57 -35.98
C PHE A 203 37.01 -6.46 -36.69
N ALA A 204 37.05 -5.26 -36.13
CA ALA A 204 37.76 -4.11 -36.72
C ALA A 204 39.26 -4.38 -36.87
N THR A 205 39.87 -4.98 -35.85
CA THR A 205 41.30 -5.28 -35.83
C THR A 205 41.64 -6.40 -36.81
N GLY A 206 40.78 -7.42 -36.92
CA GLY A 206 40.91 -8.47 -37.94
C GLY A 206 40.84 -7.93 -39.36
N LEU A 207 39.90 -7.01 -39.63
CA LEU A 207 39.80 -6.34 -40.93
C LEU A 207 41.05 -5.49 -41.22
N ALA A 208 41.52 -4.73 -40.23
CA ALA A 208 42.73 -3.93 -40.34
C ALA A 208 43.94 -4.80 -40.68
N PHE A 209 44.17 -5.88 -39.94
CA PHE A 209 45.30 -6.79 -40.17
C PHE A 209 45.21 -7.52 -41.50
N TYR A 210 44.01 -7.94 -41.93
CA TYR A 210 43.82 -8.59 -43.23
C TYR A 210 44.21 -7.66 -44.39
N PHE A 211 43.71 -6.41 -44.38
CA PHE A 211 44.01 -5.45 -45.43
C PHE A 211 45.48 -4.95 -45.38
N GLN A 212 46.04 -4.77 -44.18
CA GLN A 212 47.47 -4.46 -44.00
C GLN A 212 48.36 -5.58 -44.53
N ALA A 213 48.04 -6.85 -44.25
CA ALA A 213 48.80 -7.99 -44.75
C ALA A 213 48.73 -8.13 -46.27
N ARG A 214 47.60 -7.78 -46.90
CA ARG A 214 47.39 -7.96 -48.35
C ARG A 214 47.91 -6.82 -49.22
N TYR A 215 47.83 -5.58 -48.74
CA TYR A 215 48.13 -4.36 -49.51
C TYR A 215 49.27 -3.51 -48.92
N GLY A 216 49.91 -3.97 -47.85
CA GLY A 216 50.99 -3.27 -47.16
C GLY A 216 50.51 -2.16 -46.23
N ASN A 217 51.46 -1.52 -45.53
CA ASN A 217 51.15 -0.39 -44.65
C ASN A 217 51.12 0.91 -45.48
N PHE A 218 50.05 1.70 -45.37
CA PHE A 218 49.88 3.05 -46.00
C PHE A 218 49.47 3.11 -47.47
N THR A 219 48.58 2.22 -47.93
CA THR A 219 47.94 2.36 -49.24
C THR A 219 46.51 2.90 -49.12
N LEU A 220 46.02 3.61 -50.14
CA LEU A 220 44.65 4.15 -50.17
C LEU A 220 43.57 3.08 -49.86
N PRO A 221 43.66 1.83 -50.38
CA PRO A 221 42.72 0.78 -50.02
C PRO A 221 42.70 0.43 -48.52
N VAL A 222 43.85 0.46 -47.85
CA VAL A 222 43.94 0.21 -46.40
C VAL A 222 43.32 1.35 -45.61
N PHE A 223 43.55 2.60 -46.01
CA PHE A 223 42.90 3.76 -45.37
C PHE A 223 41.38 3.68 -45.46
N VAL A 224 40.85 3.40 -46.65
CA VAL A 224 39.40 3.21 -46.86
C VAL A 224 38.86 2.04 -46.03
N ALA A 225 39.57 0.91 -46.01
CA ALA A 225 39.18 -0.26 -45.22
C ALA A 225 39.18 0.02 -43.71
N LEU A 226 40.11 0.84 -43.20
CA LEU A 226 40.16 1.24 -41.79
C LEU A 226 38.97 2.13 -41.41
N VAL A 227 38.64 3.14 -42.24
CA VAL A 227 37.48 4.01 -42.00
C VAL A 227 36.18 3.21 -42.01
N ILE A 228 36.01 2.35 -43.03
CA ILE A 228 34.83 1.48 -43.15
C ILE A 228 34.78 0.50 -41.97
N GLY A 229 35.89 -0.15 -41.63
CA GLY A 229 35.99 -1.06 -40.49
C GLY A 229 35.62 -0.41 -39.17
N TYR A 230 36.03 0.85 -38.97
CA TYR A 230 35.66 1.63 -37.80
C TYR A 230 34.16 1.95 -37.77
N MET A 231 33.55 2.32 -38.90
CA MET A 231 32.10 2.53 -38.98
C MET A 231 31.32 1.23 -38.72
N PHE A 232 31.77 0.10 -39.27
CA PHE A 232 31.15 -1.20 -39.04
C PHE A 232 31.27 -1.64 -37.58
N LYS A 233 32.41 -1.40 -36.92
CA LYS A 233 32.58 -1.62 -35.47
C LYS A 233 31.48 -0.93 -34.67
N ASP A 234 31.25 0.35 -34.94
CA ASP A 234 30.25 1.12 -34.20
C ASP A 234 28.84 0.59 -34.45
N ARG A 235 28.51 0.19 -35.69
CA ARG A 235 27.21 -0.42 -36.02
C ARG A 235 27.01 -1.79 -35.40
N ILE A 236 28.03 -2.66 -35.39
CA ILE A 236 27.97 -3.97 -34.74
C ILE A 236 27.77 -3.81 -33.23
N LYS A 237 28.49 -2.88 -32.60
CA LYS A 237 28.34 -2.57 -31.17
C LYS A 237 26.94 -2.07 -30.82
N GLU A 238 26.39 -1.14 -31.60
CA GLU A 238 25.04 -0.61 -31.39
C GLU A 238 23.96 -1.67 -31.61
N LEU A 239 24.06 -2.45 -32.69
CA LEU A 239 23.14 -3.57 -32.97
C LEU A 239 23.18 -4.60 -31.83
N GLY A 240 24.38 -4.99 -31.39
CA GLY A 240 24.54 -5.89 -30.25
C GLY A 240 23.88 -5.32 -29.00
N ARG A 241 24.15 -4.04 -28.68
CA ARG A 241 23.54 -3.35 -27.53
C ARG A 241 22.01 -3.40 -27.57
N LEU A 242 21.40 -3.10 -28.71
CA LEU A 242 19.94 -3.08 -28.86
C LEU A 242 19.32 -4.49 -28.79
N LEU A 243 19.93 -5.47 -29.44
CA LEU A 243 19.45 -6.86 -29.44
C LEU A 243 19.50 -7.45 -28.03
N PHE A 244 20.62 -7.27 -27.34
CA PHE A 244 20.77 -7.78 -25.97
C PHE A 244 19.91 -7.02 -24.98
N ALA A 245 19.76 -5.70 -25.11
CA ALA A 245 18.88 -4.92 -24.23
C ALA A 245 17.45 -5.46 -24.27
N ARG A 246 16.89 -5.66 -25.48
CA ARG A 246 15.53 -6.24 -25.65
C ARG A 246 15.41 -7.64 -25.04
N GLN A 247 16.39 -8.51 -25.29
CA GLN A 247 16.35 -9.89 -24.80
C GLN A 247 16.50 -9.97 -23.26
N LEU A 248 17.27 -9.06 -22.66
CA LEU A 248 17.40 -8.96 -21.21
C LEU A 248 16.14 -8.35 -20.58
N GLU A 249 15.60 -7.28 -21.16
CA GLU A 249 14.38 -6.61 -20.70
C GLU A 249 13.20 -7.59 -20.62
N ASP A 250 13.10 -8.56 -21.53
CA ASP A 250 12.06 -9.59 -21.50
C ASP A 250 12.17 -10.55 -20.29
N ARG A 251 13.38 -10.79 -19.77
CA ARG A 251 13.62 -11.74 -18.68
C ARG A 251 13.89 -11.10 -17.32
N LEU A 252 14.45 -9.91 -17.30
CA LEU A 252 14.76 -9.19 -16.07
C LEU A 252 13.51 -8.50 -15.52
N PHE A 253 13.53 -8.24 -14.22
CA PHE A 253 12.61 -7.31 -13.59
C PHE A 253 13.11 -5.87 -13.82
N ASP A 254 12.20 -4.91 -13.77
CA ASP A 254 12.55 -3.50 -13.97
C ASP A 254 13.24 -2.95 -12.71
N ARG A 255 12.78 -3.41 -11.55
CA ARG A 255 13.25 -2.93 -10.25
C ARG A 255 13.49 -4.08 -9.29
N ARG A 256 14.57 -3.96 -8.53
CA ARG A 256 14.85 -4.76 -7.34
C ARG A 256 14.86 -3.84 -6.13
N ILE A 257 13.94 -4.09 -5.22
CA ILE A 257 13.69 -3.28 -4.02
C ILE A 257 14.14 -4.11 -2.82
N ARG A 258 15.12 -3.62 -2.06
CA ARG A 258 15.54 -4.26 -0.81
C ARG A 258 14.71 -3.68 0.34
N ILE A 259 14.11 -4.56 1.12
CA ILE A 259 13.31 -4.21 2.29
C ILE A 259 14.24 -4.25 3.50
N ARG A 260 14.36 -3.13 4.21
CA ARG A 260 15.29 -2.98 5.33
C ARG A 260 14.59 -2.48 6.58
N THR A 261 15.26 -2.65 7.71
CA THR A 261 14.95 -1.92 8.93
C THR A 261 15.13 -0.41 8.75
N GLN A 262 14.50 0.39 9.60
CA GLN A 262 14.57 1.86 9.51
C GLN A 262 15.97 2.44 9.72
N ASP A 263 16.79 1.75 10.51
CA ASP A 263 18.21 2.09 10.70
C ASP A 263 19.08 1.70 9.48
N GLY A 264 18.50 1.02 8.48
CA GLY A 264 19.16 0.58 7.26
C GLY A 264 20.14 -0.58 7.45
N GLN A 265 20.26 -1.12 8.67
CA GLN A 265 21.29 -2.10 9.04
C GLN A 265 20.95 -3.52 8.57
N HIS A 266 19.68 -3.92 8.67
CA HIS A 266 19.27 -5.30 8.45
C HIS A 266 18.43 -5.42 7.19
N ASN A 267 18.74 -6.41 6.36
CA ASN A 267 17.96 -6.73 5.16
C ASN A 267 16.89 -7.77 5.49
N LEU A 268 15.63 -7.36 5.42
CA LEU A 268 14.46 -8.16 5.76
C LEU A 268 13.89 -8.92 4.56
N GLY A 269 14.24 -8.51 3.33
CA GLY A 269 13.75 -9.17 2.14
C GLY A 269 14.04 -8.44 0.84
N VAL A 270 13.60 -9.04 -0.26
CA VAL A 270 13.74 -8.49 -1.60
C VAL A 270 12.40 -8.57 -2.31
N LEU A 271 12.00 -7.46 -2.89
CA LEU A 271 10.86 -7.32 -3.79
C LEU A 271 11.40 -7.05 -5.20
N LYS A 272 10.96 -7.82 -6.19
CA LYS A 272 11.24 -7.56 -7.61
C LYS A 272 9.96 -7.16 -8.31
N GLU A 273 10.01 -6.16 -9.16
CA GLU A 273 8.85 -5.58 -9.83
C GLU A 273 9.08 -5.47 -11.34
N LYS A 274 8.06 -5.85 -12.10
CA LYS A 274 8.04 -5.74 -13.57
C LYS A 274 6.69 -5.28 -14.06
N VAL A 275 6.67 -4.27 -14.93
CA VAL A 275 5.47 -3.77 -15.59
C VAL A 275 5.64 -3.83 -17.10
N ARG A 276 4.76 -4.55 -17.78
CA ARG A 276 4.81 -4.68 -19.24
C ARG A 276 3.43 -4.63 -19.88
N PHE A 277 3.38 -4.21 -21.14
CA PHE A 277 2.21 -4.43 -21.98
C PHE A 277 2.23 -5.87 -22.50
N VAL A 278 1.12 -6.56 -22.39
CA VAL A 278 0.97 -7.94 -22.87
C VAL A 278 -0.14 -8.03 -23.90
N SER A 279 0.03 -8.95 -24.85
CA SER A 279 -1.03 -9.26 -25.79
C SER A 279 -1.98 -10.30 -25.18
N GLU A 280 -3.23 -10.31 -25.63
CA GLU A 280 -4.25 -11.22 -25.09
C GLU A 280 -3.87 -12.70 -25.20
N ARG A 281 -3.14 -13.07 -26.26
CA ARG A 281 -2.58 -14.42 -26.47
C ARG A 281 -1.57 -14.86 -25.42
N ASP A 282 -0.92 -13.92 -24.73
CA ASP A 282 0.07 -14.21 -23.68
C ASP A 282 -0.58 -14.34 -22.30
N LEU A 283 -1.89 -14.11 -22.19
CA LEU A 283 -2.60 -14.19 -20.92
C LEU A 283 -2.90 -15.64 -20.51
N PRO A 284 -2.75 -15.99 -19.22
CA PRO A 284 -3.18 -17.28 -18.71
C PRO A 284 -4.68 -17.52 -18.89
N ALA A 285 -5.06 -18.76 -19.20
CA ALA A 285 -6.46 -19.14 -19.42
C ALA A 285 -7.39 -18.79 -18.24
N THR A 286 -6.91 -18.83 -17.00
CA THR A 286 -7.70 -18.43 -15.82
C THR A 286 -8.07 -16.94 -15.88
N VAL A 287 -7.13 -16.07 -16.26
CA VAL A 287 -7.37 -14.62 -16.39
C VAL A 287 -8.37 -14.35 -17.50
N LEU A 288 -8.29 -15.09 -18.61
CA LEU A 288 -9.25 -14.96 -19.71
C LEU A 288 -10.67 -15.35 -19.28
N ARG A 289 -10.83 -16.39 -18.45
CA ARG A 289 -12.13 -16.77 -17.87
C ARG A 289 -12.66 -15.71 -16.90
N ASP A 290 -11.83 -15.26 -15.97
CA ASP A 290 -12.21 -14.30 -14.94
C ASP A 290 -12.55 -12.92 -15.53
N ARG A 291 -11.88 -12.55 -16.62
CA ARG A 291 -12.09 -11.28 -17.33
C ARG A 291 -13.53 -11.10 -17.83
N ARG A 292 -14.32 -12.17 -17.96
CA ARG A 292 -15.71 -12.22 -18.50
C ARG A 292 -16.05 -10.97 -19.31
N ARG A 293 -15.71 -10.97 -20.59
CA ARG A 293 -16.19 -9.92 -21.50
C ARG A 293 -17.71 -10.06 -21.60
N ASP A 294 -18.44 -9.05 -21.15
CA ASP A 294 -19.87 -8.98 -21.44
C ASP A 294 -20.08 -9.03 -22.96
N THR A 295 -21.10 -9.77 -23.40
CA THR A 295 -21.44 -9.94 -24.83
C THR A 295 -21.52 -8.60 -25.55
N VAL A 296 -22.02 -7.56 -24.87
CA VAL A 296 -22.10 -6.18 -25.38
C VAL A 296 -20.72 -5.56 -25.61
N SER A 297 -19.77 -5.76 -24.68
CA SER A 297 -18.40 -5.24 -24.80
C SER A 297 -17.61 -5.93 -25.92
N ASN A 298 -17.92 -7.20 -26.22
CA ASN A 298 -17.33 -7.93 -27.35
C ASN A 298 -17.74 -7.36 -28.71
N VAL A 299 -19.02 -6.98 -28.87
CA VAL A 299 -19.55 -6.46 -30.15
C VAL A 299 -18.95 -5.09 -30.50
N PHE A 300 -18.68 -4.24 -29.51
CA PHE A 300 -18.03 -2.93 -29.74
C PHE A 300 -16.49 -2.99 -29.84
N ALA A 301 -15.88 -4.14 -29.55
CA ALA A 301 -14.44 -4.34 -29.62
C ALA A 301 -13.95 -4.75 -31.02
N GLU A 302 -14.85 -4.93 -32.00
CA GLU A 302 -14.50 -5.24 -33.39
C GLU A 302 -13.57 -4.16 -33.97
N GLY A 303 -12.25 -4.42 -33.88
CA GLY A 303 -11.18 -3.62 -34.48
C GLY A 303 -10.30 -2.82 -33.51
N ARG A 304 -10.59 -2.76 -32.19
CA ARG A 304 -9.72 -2.06 -31.22
C ARG A 304 -9.06 -3.04 -30.26
N GLU A 305 -7.75 -3.19 -30.42
CA GLU A 305 -6.93 -4.02 -29.55
C GLU A 305 -6.89 -3.41 -28.13
N GLU A 306 -7.39 -4.16 -27.14
CA GLU A 306 -7.29 -3.78 -25.73
C GLU A 306 -5.82 -3.76 -25.30
N LYS A 307 -5.41 -2.67 -24.62
CA LYS A 307 -4.07 -2.57 -24.05
C LYS A 307 -4.06 -3.13 -22.64
N ILE A 308 -3.40 -4.27 -22.47
CA ILE A 308 -3.35 -4.99 -21.20
C ILE A 308 -2.03 -4.69 -20.51
N ILE A 309 -2.10 -4.16 -19.28
CA ILE A 309 -0.93 -3.92 -18.43
C ILE A 309 -0.79 -5.11 -17.47
N CYS A 310 0.34 -5.81 -17.55
CA CYS A 310 0.70 -6.87 -16.63
C CYS A 310 1.75 -6.36 -15.65
N HIS A 311 1.35 -6.27 -14.38
CA HIS A 311 2.22 -5.90 -13.28
C HIS A 311 2.55 -7.16 -12.45
N THR A 312 3.81 -7.57 -12.46
CA THR A 312 4.32 -8.74 -11.74
C THR A 312 5.20 -8.29 -10.59
N ARG A 313 4.93 -8.82 -9.40
CA ARG A 313 5.76 -8.63 -8.20
C ARG A 313 6.17 -9.98 -7.64
N GLU A 314 7.43 -10.10 -7.26
CA GLU A 314 7.98 -11.27 -6.55
C GLU A 314 8.56 -10.80 -5.24
N ILE A 315 8.06 -11.34 -4.12
CA ILE A 315 8.50 -10.95 -2.77
C ILE A 315 9.15 -12.15 -2.12
N THR A 316 10.36 -11.96 -1.61
CA THR A 316 11.09 -12.94 -0.79
C THR A 316 11.42 -12.29 0.54
N LEU A 317 10.87 -12.82 1.63
CA LEU A 317 11.12 -12.35 2.98
C LEU A 317 12.09 -13.29 3.69
N ASN A 318 12.97 -12.73 4.53
CA ASN A 318 13.85 -13.49 5.39
C ASN A 318 13.26 -13.56 6.81
N CYS A 319 12.41 -14.56 7.04
CA CYS A 319 11.68 -14.71 8.30
C CYS A 319 12.61 -14.89 9.51
N ALA A 320 13.76 -15.56 9.35
CA ALA A 320 14.73 -15.74 10.43
C ALA A 320 15.29 -14.38 10.89
N THR A 321 15.76 -13.56 9.96
CA THR A 321 16.27 -12.22 10.27
C THR A 321 15.18 -11.29 10.82
N ILE A 322 13.94 -11.41 10.34
CA ILE A 322 12.81 -10.62 10.90
C ILE A 322 12.62 -10.94 12.39
N ASN A 323 12.61 -12.23 12.76
CA ASN A 323 12.43 -12.65 14.15
C ASN A 323 13.61 -12.26 15.05
N GLU A 324 14.84 -12.27 14.51
CA GLU A 324 16.04 -11.84 15.24
C GLU A 324 16.05 -10.34 15.51
N VAL A 325 15.57 -9.53 14.56
CA VAL A 325 15.66 -8.07 14.63
C VAL A 325 14.49 -7.44 15.37
N PHE A 326 13.34 -8.11 15.41
CA PHE A 326 12.15 -7.65 16.12
C PHE A 326 11.72 -8.63 17.23
N PRO A 327 12.58 -8.95 18.22
CA PRO A 327 12.29 -9.97 19.23
C PRO A 327 11.13 -9.59 20.15
N ASP A 328 10.86 -8.28 20.30
CA ASP A 328 9.81 -7.76 21.18
C ASP A 328 8.52 -7.38 20.44
N PHE A 329 8.44 -7.68 19.15
CA PHE A 329 7.20 -7.50 18.40
C PHE A 329 6.29 -8.71 18.65
N PRO A 330 4.95 -8.52 18.60
CA PRO A 330 4.02 -9.63 18.45
C PRO A 330 4.38 -10.47 17.22
N GLU A 331 3.87 -11.70 17.17
CA GLU A 331 4.11 -12.60 16.04
C GLU A 331 3.86 -11.90 14.70
N ILE A 332 4.92 -11.76 13.90
CA ILE A 332 4.85 -11.09 12.60
C ILE A 332 4.31 -12.08 11.58
N THR A 333 3.02 -11.96 11.29
CA THR A 333 2.30 -12.86 10.36
C THR A 333 2.56 -12.53 8.88
N GLY A 334 3.06 -11.33 8.56
CA GLY A 334 3.37 -10.95 7.19
C GLY A 334 3.74 -9.49 7.01
N LEU A 335 3.87 -9.10 5.74
CA LEU A 335 4.11 -7.72 5.31
C LEU A 335 2.83 -7.14 4.71
N ASN A 336 2.48 -5.92 5.10
CA ASN A 336 1.45 -5.16 4.41
C ASN A 336 2.07 -4.36 3.24
N ASP A 337 1.87 -4.85 2.01
CA ASP A 337 2.32 -4.18 0.79
C ASP A 337 1.18 -3.34 0.19
N ILE A 338 1.32 -2.00 0.27
CA ILE A 338 0.27 -1.07 -0.20
C ILE A 338 0.57 -0.62 -1.63
N TRP A 339 -0.25 -1.08 -2.58
CA TRP A 339 -0.17 -0.69 -3.98
C TRP A 339 -0.96 0.60 -4.24
N ARG A 340 -0.32 1.57 -4.90
CA ARG A 340 -0.96 2.84 -5.27
C ARG A 340 -0.84 3.05 -6.78
N TYR A 341 -1.96 2.97 -7.48
CA TYR A 341 -2.05 3.25 -8.90
C TYR A 341 -2.66 4.63 -9.12
N ASP A 342 -1.94 5.51 -9.81
CA ASP A 342 -2.46 6.81 -10.22
C ASP A 342 -3.22 6.69 -11.54
N VAL A 343 -4.53 6.92 -11.48
CA VAL A 343 -5.41 6.84 -12.66
C VAL A 343 -5.61 8.17 -13.37
N ARG A 344 -5.12 9.30 -12.83
CA ARG A 344 -5.41 10.65 -13.36
C ARG A 344 -5.07 10.78 -14.84
N HIS A 345 -3.97 10.16 -15.27
CA HIS A 345 -3.55 10.18 -16.66
C HIS A 345 -4.54 9.49 -17.62
N PHE A 346 -5.34 8.53 -17.15
CA PHE A 346 -6.40 7.92 -17.94
C PHE A 346 -7.63 8.82 -18.08
N LEU A 347 -7.89 9.70 -17.11
CA LEU A 347 -9.11 10.53 -17.04
C LEU A 347 -9.09 11.69 -18.04
N ASN A 348 -7.91 12.24 -18.31
CA ASN A 348 -7.74 13.48 -19.09
C ASN A 348 -8.29 13.43 -20.52
N ARG A 349 -8.47 12.23 -21.08
CA ARG A 349 -8.98 12.03 -22.45
C ARG A 349 -10.41 11.48 -22.49
N MET A 350 -11.07 11.38 -21.35
CA MET A 350 -12.45 10.91 -21.26
C MET A 350 -13.44 12.00 -21.69
N ALA A 351 -14.57 11.58 -22.26
CA ALA A 351 -15.67 12.49 -22.58
C ALA A 351 -16.28 13.09 -21.29
N GLY A 352 -17.06 14.17 -21.45
CA GLY A 352 -17.84 14.75 -20.34
C GLY A 352 -18.65 13.67 -19.60
N PRO A 353 -18.63 13.68 -18.25
CA PRO A 353 -19.26 12.62 -17.45
C PRO A 353 -20.79 12.68 -17.51
N GLU A 354 -21.36 13.86 -17.72
CA GLU A 354 -22.80 14.08 -17.79
C GLU A 354 -23.26 14.28 -19.23
N GLN A 355 -24.33 13.58 -19.60
CA GLN A 355 -24.93 13.66 -20.91
C GLN A 355 -26.44 13.66 -20.79
N GLU A 356 -27.08 14.73 -21.24
CA GLU A 356 -28.54 14.79 -21.30
C GLU A 356 -29.08 13.91 -22.42
N ARG A 357 -30.15 13.18 -22.13
CA ARG A 357 -30.92 12.37 -23.08
C ARG A 357 -32.40 12.64 -22.85
N LEU A 358 -33.18 12.54 -23.92
CA LEU A 358 -34.63 12.68 -23.82
C LEU A 358 -35.25 11.29 -23.62
N LEU A 359 -36.11 11.16 -22.63
CA LEU A 359 -36.90 9.96 -22.33
C LEU A 359 -38.38 10.32 -22.51
N PHE A 360 -39.13 9.46 -23.19
CA PHE A 360 -40.59 9.56 -23.18
C PHE A 360 -41.13 9.08 -21.83
N HIS A 361 -41.86 9.94 -21.14
CA HIS A 361 -42.55 9.62 -19.90
C HIS A 361 -43.93 10.30 -19.95
N ASP A 362 -45.00 9.52 -19.77
CA ASP A 362 -46.40 9.98 -19.82
C ASP A 362 -46.77 10.84 -21.04
N GLY A 363 -46.30 10.42 -22.22
CA GLY A 363 -46.58 11.11 -23.48
C GLY A 363 -45.81 12.42 -23.69
N GLN A 364 -44.90 12.78 -22.78
CA GLN A 364 -44.02 13.94 -22.91
C GLN A 364 -42.55 13.52 -23.00
N LEU A 365 -41.75 14.34 -23.67
CA LEU A 365 -40.29 14.19 -23.69
C LEU A 365 -39.70 14.92 -22.49
N VAL A 366 -39.07 14.18 -21.58
CA VAL A 366 -38.42 14.70 -20.39
C VAL A 366 -36.90 14.56 -20.53
N PRO A 367 -36.11 15.61 -20.24
CA PRO A 367 -34.65 15.49 -20.19
C PRO A 367 -34.23 14.70 -18.95
N VAL A 368 -33.38 13.70 -19.18
CA VAL A 368 -32.78 12.84 -18.16
C VAL A 368 -31.27 12.92 -18.28
N THR A 369 -30.59 13.20 -17.16
CA THR A 369 -29.13 13.24 -17.12
C THR A 369 -28.57 11.83 -16.97
N GLY A 370 -27.89 11.36 -18.02
CA GLY A 370 -27.13 10.13 -18.02
C GLY A 370 -25.68 10.36 -17.61
N GLN A 371 -25.07 9.34 -17.02
CA GLN A 371 -23.67 9.38 -16.59
C GLN A 371 -22.82 8.47 -17.47
N LYS A 372 -21.88 9.05 -18.21
CA LYS A 372 -20.94 8.31 -19.05
C LYS A 372 -19.77 7.83 -18.21
N VAL A 373 -19.56 6.52 -18.23
CA VAL A 373 -18.52 5.83 -17.45
C VAL A 373 -17.70 4.91 -18.33
N TYR A 374 -16.49 4.63 -17.88
CA TYR A 374 -15.51 3.76 -18.52
C TYR A 374 -15.06 2.73 -17.50
N ALA A 375 -15.19 1.45 -17.85
CA ALA A 375 -14.80 0.37 -16.95
C ALA A 375 -13.37 -0.08 -17.23
N VAL A 376 -12.57 -0.23 -16.17
CA VAL A 376 -11.23 -0.81 -16.21
C VAL A 376 -11.23 -2.08 -15.37
N ASN A 377 -10.92 -3.22 -15.98
CA ASN A 377 -10.80 -4.50 -15.28
C ASN A 377 -9.45 -4.59 -14.58
N VAL A 378 -9.45 -4.97 -13.31
CA VAL A 378 -8.25 -5.25 -12.53
C VAL A 378 -8.37 -6.66 -11.97
N ILE A 379 -7.47 -7.53 -12.41
CA ILE A 379 -7.41 -8.93 -11.98
C ILE A 379 -6.09 -9.13 -11.24
N SER A 380 -6.17 -9.48 -9.98
CA SER A 380 -5.02 -9.72 -9.12
C SER A 380 -4.88 -11.21 -8.84
N ARG A 381 -3.65 -11.74 -8.94
CA ARG A 381 -3.35 -13.14 -8.66
C ARG A 381 -2.16 -13.21 -7.71
N PHE A 382 -2.38 -13.82 -6.57
CA PHE A 382 -1.39 -14.04 -5.54
C PHE A 382 -1.10 -15.53 -5.43
N ARG A 383 0.17 -15.87 -5.29
CA ARG A 383 0.63 -17.25 -5.13
C ARG A 383 1.80 -17.27 -4.17
N ALA A 384 1.65 -17.99 -3.06
CA ALA A 384 2.80 -18.31 -2.23
C ALA A 384 3.67 -19.35 -2.96
N VAL A 385 4.95 -19.04 -3.11
CA VAL A 385 5.92 -19.96 -3.70
C VAL A 385 6.38 -20.96 -2.64
N GLN A 386 6.70 -20.49 -1.43
CA GLN A 386 7.10 -21.30 -0.29
C GLN A 386 6.68 -20.62 1.04
N PRO A 387 6.12 -21.39 2.01
CA PRO A 387 5.55 -22.72 1.83
C PRO A 387 4.38 -22.67 0.81
N LYS A 388 4.03 -23.79 0.16
CA LYS A 388 2.95 -23.85 -0.86
C LYS A 388 1.55 -23.69 -0.24
N LEU A 389 1.32 -22.58 0.47
CA LEU A 389 0.06 -22.25 1.10
C LEU A 389 -0.60 -21.10 0.34
N GLY A 390 -1.67 -21.43 -0.37
CA GLY A 390 -2.61 -20.43 -0.87
C GLY A 390 -2.32 -19.93 -2.29
N LYS A 391 -3.39 -19.93 -3.08
CA LYS A 391 -3.56 -19.03 -4.22
C LYS A 391 -4.74 -18.15 -3.88
N MET A 392 -4.63 -16.86 -4.13
CA MET A 392 -5.75 -15.93 -3.99
C MET A 392 -5.91 -15.20 -5.31
N ASN A 393 -7.10 -15.26 -5.90
CA ASN A 393 -7.44 -14.46 -7.05
C ASN A 393 -8.48 -13.44 -6.61
N SER A 394 -8.39 -12.23 -7.15
CA SER A 394 -9.39 -11.20 -6.94
C SER A 394 -9.68 -10.50 -8.26
N ARG A 395 -10.96 -10.23 -8.50
CA ARG A 395 -11.43 -9.45 -9.63
C ARG A 395 -12.18 -8.23 -9.12
N LEU A 396 -11.78 -7.09 -9.63
CA LEU A 396 -12.50 -5.84 -9.43
C LEU A 396 -12.59 -5.06 -10.74
N GLN A 397 -13.65 -4.27 -10.85
CA GLN A 397 -13.86 -3.35 -11.96
C GLN A 397 -13.88 -1.93 -11.41
N LEU A 398 -12.95 -1.12 -11.90
CA LEU A 398 -12.89 0.30 -11.60
C LEU A 398 -13.78 1.03 -12.59
N ILE A 399 -14.85 1.65 -12.09
CA ILE A 399 -15.74 2.45 -12.92
C ILE A 399 -15.29 3.90 -12.82
N LEU A 400 -14.73 4.40 -13.92
CA LEU A 400 -14.13 5.72 -14.03
C LEU A 400 -15.01 6.67 -14.83
N ASN A 401 -14.94 7.96 -14.51
CA ASN A 401 -15.38 9.04 -15.40
C ASN A 401 -14.32 10.14 -15.41
N ARG A 402 -14.55 11.23 -16.14
CA ARG A 402 -13.58 12.34 -16.21
C ARG A 402 -13.24 12.96 -14.86
N ASN A 403 -14.13 12.87 -13.87
CA ASN A 403 -13.94 13.46 -12.54
C ASN A 403 -13.18 12.53 -11.57
N GLY A 404 -13.06 11.24 -11.87
CA GLY A 404 -12.37 10.30 -10.99
C GLY A 404 -12.93 8.88 -11.01
N ILE A 405 -12.67 8.18 -9.91
CA ILE A 405 -13.26 6.88 -9.62
C ILE A 405 -14.69 7.11 -9.14
N LYS A 406 -15.67 6.61 -9.88
CA LYS A 406 -17.09 6.71 -9.50
C LYS A 406 -17.48 5.62 -8.49
N ARG A 407 -16.99 4.40 -8.70
CA ARG A 407 -17.19 3.25 -7.81
C ARG A 407 -16.24 2.11 -8.16
N ILE A 408 -16.17 1.15 -7.25
CA ILE A 408 -15.41 -0.10 -7.40
C ILE A 408 -16.41 -1.23 -7.27
N GLU A 409 -16.47 -2.11 -8.26
CA GLU A 409 -17.31 -3.31 -8.24
C GLU A 409 -16.40 -4.53 -8.00
N THR A 410 -16.70 -5.33 -6.99
CA THR A 410 -15.95 -6.54 -6.66
C THR A 410 -16.73 -7.77 -7.08
N PHE A 411 -16.04 -8.75 -7.68
CA PHE A 411 -16.67 -9.98 -8.15
C PHE A 411 -16.02 -11.18 -7.47
N PRO A 412 -16.82 -12.19 -7.07
CA PRO A 412 -16.25 -13.46 -6.64
C PRO A 412 -15.46 -14.07 -7.80
N VAL A 413 -14.30 -14.65 -7.48
CA VAL A 413 -13.49 -15.39 -8.44
C VAL A 413 -13.66 -16.88 -8.15
N GLU A 414 -13.90 -17.67 -9.19
CA GLU A 414 -14.08 -19.14 -9.12
C GLU A 414 -12.75 -19.90 -8.97
#